data_AF-A0A3M1KR77-F1
#
_entry.id   AF-A0A3M1KR77-F1
#
_cell.length_a   1.000
_cell.length_b   1.000
_cell.length_c   1.000
_cell.angle_alpha   90.00
_cell.angle_beta   90.00
_cell.angle_gamma   90.00
#
_symmetry.space_group_name_H-M   'P 1'
#
loop_
_entity.id
_entity.type
_entity.pdbx_description
1 polymer ?
#
loop_
_entity_poly.entity_id
_entity_poly.type
_entity_poly.pdbx_seq_one_letter_code
_entity_poly.pdbx_strand_id
1 'polypeptide(L)'
;MFIKGARANNLKNIDLRIPKNRLVVVTGVSGSGKSSLTMDTLYAEGQRRYVESLSSYARQFLGRMKKPDVDYIKGICPAIAIEQKVSTSNARSTVGTLTEVYDYLRLLFARIGKTISPVSGQEVKRHQVSDVVDFVEKHPEGTRVQLFIPLPTRYQDRSLQQELNLLVQKGYTRLQLDGAFVRIEELLDDPPFDLSKPLNEYAALDARILIDRLVVKKDDPDNRQRLADSVQTAFYESEGECLVEILSDPPQTHTFNTRFELDGLEFPEPNPQLFNFNNPYGACPKCEGFAQIMGISEEKVIPDPRLSVFEGAVACWKGEKYGRWLDDFLAKAHRYDFPVHRPYAELSEAEKRLLWKGKGDLYGIDTFFAELEEKVYKIQNRVMLARYRGRTTCPECKGGRLRKEATYVRVGG
;
A
#
# COMPACT_ATOMS: atom_id res chain seq x y z
N MET A 1 42.87 11.64 26.30
CA MET A 1 43.22 10.23 25.99
C MET A 1 44.72 10.16 25.80
N PHE A 2 45.35 9.10 26.30
CA PHE A 2 46.80 8.90 26.17
C PHE A 2 47.06 7.55 25.52
N ILE A 3 47.87 7.52 24.47
CA ILE A 3 48.27 6.33 23.73
C ILE A 3 49.77 6.17 23.92
N LYS A 4 50.20 4.96 24.29
CA LYS A 4 51.59 4.61 24.43
C LYS A 4 51.95 3.45 23.49
N GLY A 5 53.03 3.63 22.74
CA GLY A 5 53.66 2.62 21.91
C GLY A 5 52.77 2.07 20.80
N ALA A 6 52.09 2.93 20.04
CA ALA A 6 51.29 2.47 18.89
C ALA A 6 52.20 2.03 17.73
N ARG A 7 51.99 0.80 17.26
CA ARG A 7 52.81 0.11 16.24
C ARG A 7 51.99 -0.54 15.13
N ALA A 8 50.69 -0.26 15.06
CA ALA A 8 49.84 -0.79 13.99
C ALA A 8 50.39 -0.40 12.60
N ASN A 9 50.55 -1.38 11.72
CA ASN A 9 51.05 -1.24 10.36
C ASN A 9 52.42 -0.53 10.29
N ASN A 10 52.48 0.73 9.86
CA ASN A 10 53.73 1.47 9.69
C ASN A 10 54.02 2.50 10.80
N LEU A 11 53.26 2.47 11.90
CA LEU A 11 53.50 3.32 13.07
C LEU A 11 54.80 2.91 13.78
N LYS A 12 55.67 3.89 14.05
CA LYS A 12 56.99 3.67 14.63
C LYS A 12 56.99 3.84 16.16
N ASN A 13 56.22 3.01 16.86
CA ASN A 13 56.14 3.01 18.32
C ASN A 13 55.83 4.40 18.91
N ILE A 14 54.75 5.03 18.43
CA ILE A 14 54.46 6.43 18.74
C ILE A 14 53.65 6.59 20.04
N ASP A 15 53.98 7.65 20.78
CA ASP A 15 53.24 8.11 21.97
C ASP A 15 52.50 9.40 21.65
N LEU A 16 51.21 9.48 22.00
CA LEU A 16 50.43 10.69 21.75
C LEU A 16 49.34 10.95 22.80
N ARG A 17 49.04 12.23 22.99
CA ARG A 17 47.95 12.71 23.84
C ARG A 17 46.91 13.41 22.98
N ILE A 18 45.70 12.83 22.94
CA ILE A 18 44.54 13.42 22.24
C ILE A 18 43.62 14.09 23.26
N PRO A 19 43.29 15.39 23.10
CA PRO A 19 42.32 16.06 23.96
C PRO A 19 40.92 15.47 23.75
N LYS A 20 40.17 15.27 24.85
CA LYS A 20 38.77 14.82 24.77
C LYS A 20 37.84 16.01 24.48
N ASN A 21 36.64 15.73 23.97
CA ASN A 21 35.58 16.72 23.73
C ASN A 21 36.00 17.87 22.82
N ARG A 22 36.88 17.58 21.86
CA ARG A 22 37.32 18.53 20.83
C ARG A 22 37.31 17.84 19.48
N LEU A 23 37.09 18.62 18.42
CA LEU A 23 37.34 18.17 17.06
C LEU A 23 38.85 18.06 16.85
N VAL A 24 39.33 16.84 16.63
CA VAL A 24 40.75 16.54 16.41
C VAL A 24 40.92 16.07 14.98
N VAL A 25 41.74 16.79 14.22
CA VAL A 25 42.03 16.50 12.81
C VAL A 25 43.40 15.85 12.71
N VAL A 26 43.46 14.65 12.12
CA VAL A 26 44.72 13.96 11.81
C VAL A 26 45.06 14.23 10.36
N THR A 27 46.18 14.92 10.12
CA THR A 27 46.64 15.31 8.78
C THR A 27 48.03 14.73 8.47
N GLY A 28 48.41 14.70 7.19
CA GLY A 28 49.68 14.15 6.71
C GLY A 28 49.57 13.55 5.31
N VAL A 29 50.73 13.31 4.67
CA VAL A 29 50.84 12.75 3.30
C VAL A 29 50.21 11.35 3.19
N SER A 30 49.81 10.93 1.99
CA SER A 30 49.29 9.57 1.78
C SER A 30 50.29 8.53 2.28
N GLY A 31 49.80 7.48 2.95
CA GLY A 31 50.66 6.46 3.56
C GLY A 31 51.37 6.86 4.86
N SER A 32 51.19 8.08 5.40
CA SER A 32 51.87 8.51 6.65
C SER A 32 51.41 7.81 7.94
N GLY A 33 50.54 6.80 7.87
CA GLY A 33 50.02 6.08 9.03
C GLY A 33 48.78 6.70 9.69
N LYS A 34 48.10 7.66 9.03
CA LYS A 34 46.87 8.29 9.55
C LYS A 34 45.78 7.25 9.85
N SER A 35 45.42 6.45 8.84
CA SER A 35 44.42 5.39 8.98
C SER A 35 44.86 4.32 9.97
N SER A 36 46.17 4.04 10.04
CA SER A 36 46.73 3.09 11.01
C SER A 36 46.57 3.57 12.45
N LEU A 37 46.68 4.88 12.69
CA LEU A 37 46.40 5.47 13.99
C LEU A 37 44.89 5.57 14.29
N THR A 38 44.09 6.08 13.34
CA THR A 38 42.67 6.37 13.58
C THR A 38 41.79 5.13 13.50
N MET A 39 41.91 4.32 12.44
CA MET A 39 41.06 3.15 12.20
C MET A 39 41.65 1.90 12.85
N ASP A 40 42.89 1.57 12.51
CA ASP A 40 43.48 0.27 12.91
C ASP A 40 43.87 0.23 14.40
N THR A 41 44.08 1.39 15.04
CA THR A 41 44.44 1.48 16.47
C THR A 41 43.29 2.02 17.31
N LEU A 42 42.88 3.28 17.10
CA LEU A 42 41.90 3.95 17.97
C LEU A 42 40.49 3.39 17.83
N TYR A 43 39.96 3.30 16.61
CA TYR A 43 38.64 2.74 16.38
C TYR A 43 38.58 1.26 16.76
N ALA A 44 39.55 0.46 16.31
CA ALA A 44 39.63 -0.97 16.63
C ALA A 44 39.64 -1.22 18.15
N GLU A 45 40.48 -0.53 18.91
CA GLU A 45 40.55 -0.70 20.37
C GLU A 45 39.31 -0.16 21.08
N GLY A 46 38.75 0.97 20.60
CA GLY A 46 37.54 1.57 21.18
C GLY A 46 36.31 0.70 20.98
N GLN A 47 36.14 0.15 19.78
CA GLN A 47 35.08 -0.80 19.46
C GLN A 47 35.27 -2.11 20.23
N ARG A 48 36.47 -2.69 20.25
CA ARG A 48 36.75 -3.94 20.97
C ARG A 48 36.40 -3.86 22.44
N ARG A 49 36.88 -2.83 23.16
CA ARG A 49 36.60 -2.66 24.59
C ARG A 49 35.11 -2.44 24.88
N TYR A 50 34.40 -1.75 23.98
CA TYR A 50 32.96 -1.57 24.10
C TYR A 50 32.22 -2.90 23.93
N VAL A 51 32.50 -3.65 22.87
CA VAL A 51 31.84 -4.95 22.62
C VAL A 51 32.19 -5.98 23.70
N GLU A 52 33.40 -5.93 24.28
CA GLU A 52 33.79 -6.78 25.42
C GLU A 52 32.95 -6.54 26.67
N SER A 53 32.33 -5.36 26.79
CA SER A 53 31.44 -5.05 27.92
C SER A 53 30.01 -5.55 27.75
N LEU A 54 29.58 -5.91 26.53
CA LEU A 54 28.17 -6.21 26.22
C LEU A 54 27.69 -7.55 26.79
N SER A 55 28.48 -8.62 26.65
CA SER A 55 28.12 -9.93 27.23
C SER A 55 29.33 -10.84 27.40
N SER A 56 29.24 -11.79 28.33
CA SER A 56 30.26 -12.84 28.53
C SER A 56 30.43 -13.72 27.29
N TYR A 57 29.35 -13.95 26.53
CA TYR A 57 29.35 -14.66 25.25
C TYR A 57 30.10 -13.87 24.17
N ALA A 58 29.85 -12.56 24.02
CA ALA A 58 30.52 -11.72 23.03
C ALA A 58 32.05 -11.71 23.22
N ARG A 59 32.52 -11.77 24.48
CA ARG A 59 33.96 -11.88 24.80
C ARG A 59 34.62 -13.11 24.17
N GLN A 60 33.91 -14.23 24.07
CA GLN A 60 34.45 -15.47 23.47
C GLN A 60 34.75 -15.31 21.97
N PHE A 61 33.97 -14.47 21.26
CA PHE A 61 34.18 -14.19 19.83
C PHE A 61 35.20 -13.07 19.59
N LEU A 62 35.30 -12.11 20.51
CA LEU A 62 36.26 -11.00 20.42
C LEU A 62 37.71 -11.44 20.62
N GLY A 63 37.95 -12.53 21.36
CA GLY A 63 39.29 -13.12 21.48
C GLY A 63 39.92 -13.54 20.14
N ARG A 64 39.10 -13.70 19.09
CA ARG A 64 39.55 -14.01 17.71
C ARG A 64 39.85 -12.75 16.88
N MET A 65 39.45 -11.57 17.32
CA MET A 65 39.77 -10.33 16.62
C MET A 65 41.22 -9.95 16.89
N LYS A 66 41.95 -9.55 15.83
CA LYS A 66 43.33 -9.11 15.95
C LYS A 66 43.37 -7.86 16.84
N LYS A 67 43.99 -7.99 18.02
CA LYS A 67 44.24 -6.84 18.89
C LYS A 67 45.18 -5.87 18.17
N PRO A 68 44.91 -4.55 18.23
CA PRO A 68 45.83 -3.57 17.69
C PRO A 68 47.17 -3.62 18.45
N ASP A 69 48.27 -3.48 17.73
CA ASP A 69 49.61 -3.46 18.32
C ASP A 69 49.86 -2.10 18.97
N VAL A 70 49.60 -2.03 20.27
CA VAL A 70 49.78 -0.85 21.13
C VAL A 70 50.09 -1.31 22.55
N ASP A 71 50.98 -0.63 23.26
CA ASP A 71 51.30 -0.99 24.64
C ASP A 71 50.11 -0.75 25.57
N TYR A 72 49.54 0.46 25.49
CA TYR A 72 48.43 0.85 26.34
C TYR A 72 47.72 2.11 25.85
N ILE A 73 46.40 2.14 26.00
CA ILE A 73 45.56 3.33 25.77
C ILE A 73 44.76 3.66 27.04
N LYS A 74 44.99 4.84 27.61
CA LYS A 74 44.23 5.39 28.75
C LYS A 74 43.07 6.25 28.30
N GLY A 75 41.89 5.92 28.83
CA GLY A 75 40.70 6.74 28.67
C GLY A 75 40.17 6.78 27.24
N ILE A 76 40.28 5.67 26.51
CA ILE A 76 39.61 5.45 25.23
C ILE A 76 38.09 5.44 25.44
N CYS A 77 37.35 6.00 24.48
CA CYS A 77 35.90 6.00 24.47
C CYS A 77 35.39 4.92 23.50
N PRO A 78 34.13 4.45 23.63
CA PRO A 78 33.48 3.72 22.55
C PRO A 78 33.62 4.50 21.25
N ALA A 79 34.06 3.83 20.20
CA ALA A 79 34.41 4.47 18.93
C ALA A 79 33.44 4.02 17.83
N ILE A 80 33.05 4.97 16.99
CA ILE A 80 32.24 4.74 15.78
C ILE A 80 33.06 5.25 14.60
N ALA A 81 33.30 4.40 13.61
CA ALA A 81 33.93 4.79 12.36
C ALA A 81 32.85 5.14 11.34
N ILE A 82 32.98 6.32 10.72
CA ILE A 82 32.17 6.72 9.56
C ILE A 82 33.11 6.68 8.36
N GLU A 83 32.99 5.63 7.56
CA GLU A 83 33.80 5.40 6.37
C GLU A 83 32.99 5.68 5.10
N GLN A 84 33.66 6.10 4.02
CA GLN A 84 33.06 6.16 2.68
C GLN A 84 33.04 4.75 2.03
N LYS A 85 32.74 3.70 2.80
CA LYS A 85 32.49 2.38 2.21
C LYS A 85 31.10 2.40 1.59
N VAL A 86 31.04 2.14 0.29
CA VAL A 86 29.78 1.98 -0.43
C VAL A 86 29.07 0.78 0.19
N SER A 87 28.00 1.02 0.94
CA SER A 87 27.15 -0.05 1.44
C SER A 87 26.68 -0.88 0.25
N THR A 88 26.83 -2.20 0.31
CA THR A 88 26.34 -3.10 -0.72
C THR A 88 24.85 -2.84 -0.94
N SER A 89 24.47 -2.52 -2.18
CA SER A 89 23.09 -2.19 -2.51
C SER A 89 22.22 -3.44 -2.41
N ASN A 90 21.41 -3.55 -1.35
CA ASN A 90 20.29 -4.48 -1.35
C ASN A 90 19.14 -3.83 -2.12
N ALA A 91 18.52 -4.55 -3.06
CA ALA A 91 17.41 -4.04 -3.87
C ALA A 91 16.22 -3.53 -3.05
N ARG A 92 16.04 -4.08 -1.83
CA ARG A 92 14.99 -3.66 -0.89
C ARG A 92 15.39 -2.48 -0.01
N SER A 93 16.68 -2.17 0.14
CA SER A 93 17.13 -1.03 0.95
C SER A 93 16.94 0.28 0.19
N THR A 94 16.38 1.28 0.87
CA THR A 94 16.22 2.65 0.40
C THR A 94 16.88 3.61 1.39
N VAL A 95 17.05 4.86 0.99
CA VAL A 95 17.47 5.94 1.92
C VAL A 95 16.54 6.00 3.13
N GLY A 96 15.23 5.86 2.91
CA GLY A 96 14.23 5.88 3.98
C GLY A 96 14.39 4.74 4.98
N THR A 97 14.75 3.52 4.53
CA THR A 97 15.02 2.41 5.45
C THR A 97 16.37 2.54 6.16
N LEU A 98 17.39 3.09 5.50
CA LEU A 98 18.73 3.27 6.08
C LEU A 98 18.74 4.35 7.16
N THR A 99 17.88 5.35 7.04
CA THR A 99 17.75 6.47 7.99
C THR A 99 16.64 6.26 9.00
N GLU A 100 15.94 5.11 8.96
CA GLU A 100 14.72 4.81 9.75
C GLU A 100 13.55 5.78 9.56
N VAL A 101 13.70 6.83 8.73
CA VAL A 101 12.64 7.78 8.39
C VAL A 101 11.41 7.06 7.85
N TYR A 102 11.60 6.00 7.07
CA TYR A 102 10.50 5.20 6.56
C TYR A 102 9.72 4.50 7.68
N ASP A 103 10.37 4.03 8.73
CA ASP A 103 9.69 3.38 9.85
C ASP A 103 8.81 4.36 10.64
N TYR A 104 9.26 5.61 10.80
CA TYR A 104 8.43 6.68 11.34
C TYR A 104 7.27 7.04 10.41
N LEU A 105 7.49 7.08 9.09
CA LEU A 105 6.41 7.30 8.12
C LEU A 105 5.35 6.19 8.20
N ARG A 106 5.77 4.93 8.32
CA ARG A 106 4.85 3.80 8.50
C ARG A 106 3.99 3.97 9.75
N LEU A 107 4.58 4.43 10.85
CA LEU A 107 3.86 4.70 12.09
C LEU A 107 2.90 5.89 11.93
N LEU A 108 3.34 6.96 11.26
CA LEU A 108 2.53 8.14 10.97
C LEU A 108 1.27 7.74 10.17
N PHE A 109 1.44 7.05 9.06
CA PHE A 109 0.32 6.59 8.21
C PHE A 109 -0.58 5.59 8.93
N ALA A 110 -0.04 4.74 9.79
CA ALA A 110 -0.84 3.81 10.57
C ALA A 110 -1.68 4.50 11.68
N ARG A 111 -1.19 5.61 12.25
CA ARG A 111 -1.83 6.26 13.40
C ARG A 111 -2.80 7.37 13.02
N ILE A 112 -2.45 8.18 12.03
CA ILE A 112 -3.25 9.34 11.63
C ILE A 112 -3.70 9.28 10.16
N GLY A 113 -3.34 8.21 9.45
CA GLY A 113 -3.74 8.03 8.07
C GLY A 113 -5.24 7.76 7.97
N LYS A 114 -5.88 8.47 7.03
CA LYS A 114 -7.29 8.31 6.71
C LYS A 114 -7.42 7.46 5.46
N THR A 115 -8.15 6.35 5.56
CA THR A 115 -8.44 5.52 4.39
C THR A 115 -9.53 6.18 3.56
N ILE A 116 -9.26 6.44 2.29
CA ILE A 116 -10.19 7.08 1.36
C ILE A 116 -10.60 6.06 0.30
N SER A 117 -11.91 5.92 0.07
CA SER A 117 -12.41 5.04 -0.99
C SER A 117 -12.00 5.57 -2.37
N PRO A 118 -11.47 4.71 -3.25
CA PRO A 118 -11.15 5.10 -4.63
C PRO A 118 -12.41 5.29 -5.51
N VAL A 119 -13.59 4.88 -5.05
CA VAL A 119 -14.86 4.96 -5.80
C VAL A 119 -15.56 6.28 -5.49
N SER A 120 -15.91 6.51 -4.22
CA SER A 120 -16.63 7.72 -3.78
C SER A 120 -15.73 8.88 -3.36
N GLY A 121 -14.46 8.63 -3.05
CA GLY A 121 -13.57 9.64 -2.45
C GLY A 121 -13.88 9.95 -0.98
N GLN A 122 -14.78 9.21 -0.34
CA GLN A 122 -15.16 9.41 1.06
C GLN A 122 -14.22 8.66 2.03
N GLU A 123 -14.18 9.12 3.27
CA GLU A 123 -13.38 8.51 4.34
C GLU A 123 -14.04 7.22 4.83
N VAL A 124 -13.33 6.10 4.74
CA VAL A 124 -13.75 4.79 5.25
C VAL A 124 -13.58 4.80 6.77
N LYS A 125 -14.64 4.46 7.50
CA LYS A 125 -14.66 4.44 8.97
C LYS A 125 -15.37 3.21 9.49
N ARG A 126 -14.90 2.72 10.63
CA ARG A 126 -15.69 1.83 11.49
C ARG A 126 -16.48 2.68 12.44
N HIS A 127 -17.78 2.45 12.48
CA HIS A 127 -18.67 3.10 13.41
C HIS A 127 -18.84 2.23 14.65
N GLN A 128 -18.87 2.87 15.80
CA GLN A 128 -19.27 2.29 17.08
C GLN A 128 -20.71 2.69 17.39
N VAL A 129 -21.34 2.00 18.34
CA VAL A 129 -22.68 2.35 18.82
C VAL A 129 -22.75 3.81 19.26
N SER A 130 -21.71 4.32 19.91
CA SER A 130 -21.59 5.73 20.32
C SER A 130 -21.66 6.69 19.14
N ASP A 131 -21.06 6.37 17.99
CA ASP A 131 -21.07 7.27 16.82
C ASP A 131 -22.50 7.47 16.29
N VAL A 132 -23.31 6.41 16.31
CA VAL A 132 -24.72 6.45 15.89
C VAL A 132 -25.57 7.21 16.90
N VAL A 133 -25.36 6.96 18.21
CA VAL A 133 -26.05 7.65 19.29
C VAL A 133 -25.76 9.15 19.24
N ASP A 134 -24.48 9.52 19.16
CA ASP A 134 -24.04 10.91 19.09
C ASP A 134 -24.50 11.61 17.79
N PHE A 135 -24.67 10.85 16.70
CA PHE A 135 -25.27 11.38 15.46
C PHE A 135 -26.76 11.71 15.65
N VAL A 136 -27.52 10.81 16.27
CA VAL A 136 -28.95 11.02 16.53
C VAL A 136 -29.17 12.17 17.53
N GLU A 137 -28.38 12.26 18.60
CA GLU A 137 -28.48 13.31 19.62
C GLU A 137 -28.16 14.72 19.12
N LYS A 138 -27.39 14.86 18.02
CA LYS A 138 -27.14 16.17 17.38
C LYS A 138 -28.40 16.81 16.81
N HIS A 139 -29.46 16.04 16.58
CA HIS A 139 -30.70 16.54 16.01
C HIS A 139 -31.57 17.27 17.06
N PRO A 140 -32.51 18.13 16.62
CA PRO A 140 -33.43 18.81 17.53
C PRO A 140 -34.28 17.85 18.36
N GLU A 141 -34.72 18.31 19.53
CA GLU A 141 -35.68 17.56 20.34
C GLU A 141 -37.00 17.40 19.59
N GLY A 142 -37.63 16.23 19.69
CA GLY A 142 -38.85 15.89 18.96
C GLY A 142 -38.64 15.32 17.55
N THR A 143 -37.40 15.29 17.05
CA THR A 143 -37.09 14.64 15.76
C THR A 143 -37.40 13.15 15.84
N ARG A 144 -38.13 12.62 14.85
CA ARG A 144 -38.47 11.20 14.77
C ARG A 144 -37.39 10.46 13.98
N VAL A 145 -36.89 9.38 14.55
CA VAL A 145 -35.81 8.57 13.98
C VAL A 145 -36.29 7.13 13.84
N GLN A 146 -35.95 6.51 12.72
CA GLN A 146 -36.24 5.11 12.45
C GLN A 146 -34.93 4.37 12.20
N LEU A 147 -34.77 3.23 12.85
CA LEU A 147 -33.61 2.36 12.70
C LEU A 147 -33.99 1.17 11.84
N PHE A 148 -33.17 0.92 10.83
CA PHE A 148 -33.35 -0.18 9.90
C PHE A 148 -32.09 -1.03 9.80
N ILE A 149 -32.29 -2.28 9.40
CA ILE A 149 -31.23 -3.14 8.85
C ILE A 149 -31.58 -3.51 7.41
N PRO A 150 -30.59 -3.66 6.52
CA PRO A 150 -30.83 -4.16 5.18
C PRO A 150 -31.30 -5.62 5.23
N LEU A 151 -32.05 -6.05 4.22
CA LEU A 151 -32.35 -7.46 4.03
C LEU A 151 -31.05 -8.26 3.82
N PRO A 152 -30.80 -9.37 4.55
CA PRO A 152 -29.55 -10.10 4.43
C PRO A 152 -29.45 -10.81 3.07
N THR A 153 -28.56 -10.36 2.20
CA THR A 153 -28.35 -10.92 0.84
C THR A 153 -27.26 -11.99 0.75
N ARG A 154 -26.54 -12.25 1.86
CA ARG A 154 -25.37 -13.15 1.89
C ARG A 154 -25.76 -14.64 1.87
N TYR A 155 -26.95 -14.99 2.33
CA TYR A 155 -27.46 -16.36 2.39
C TYR A 155 -28.10 -16.77 1.06
N GLN A 156 -27.27 -16.98 0.03
CA GLN A 156 -27.72 -17.19 -1.36
C GLN A 156 -28.60 -18.42 -1.56
N ASP A 157 -28.51 -19.42 -0.68
CA ASP A 157 -29.28 -20.66 -0.76
C ASP A 157 -30.67 -20.56 -0.10
N ARG A 158 -30.97 -19.46 0.61
CA ARG A 158 -32.25 -19.27 1.30
C ARG A 158 -33.25 -18.56 0.40
N SER A 159 -34.49 -19.04 0.42
CA SER A 159 -35.60 -18.31 -0.19
C SER A 159 -35.99 -17.11 0.68
N LEU A 160 -36.55 -16.08 0.06
CA LEU A 160 -37.06 -14.92 0.80
C LEU A 160 -38.12 -15.32 1.83
N GLN A 161 -38.97 -16.29 1.49
CA GLN A 161 -39.98 -16.83 2.42
C GLN A 161 -39.37 -17.41 3.70
N GLN A 162 -38.26 -18.16 3.59
CA GLN A 162 -37.58 -18.73 4.75
C GLN A 162 -36.99 -17.63 5.65
N GLU A 163 -36.39 -16.61 5.05
CA GLU A 163 -35.81 -15.50 5.80
C GLU A 163 -36.89 -14.67 6.51
N LEU A 164 -38.01 -14.37 5.83
CA LEU A 164 -39.15 -13.68 6.44
C LEU A 164 -39.73 -14.48 7.64
N ASN A 165 -39.83 -15.80 7.53
CA ASN A 165 -40.26 -16.65 8.65
C ASN A 165 -39.29 -16.59 9.84
N LEU A 166 -37.98 -16.57 9.59
CA LEU A 166 -36.97 -16.43 10.64
C LEU A 166 -37.06 -15.06 11.33
N LEU A 167 -37.33 -13.99 10.56
CA LEU A 167 -37.53 -12.65 11.11
C LEU A 167 -38.76 -12.59 12.02
N VAL A 168 -39.87 -13.23 11.63
CA VAL A 168 -41.06 -13.35 12.48
C VAL A 168 -40.75 -14.12 13.76
N GLN A 169 -40.03 -15.25 13.67
CA GLN A 169 -39.62 -16.02 14.84
C GLN A 169 -38.71 -15.23 15.80
N LYS A 170 -37.89 -14.32 15.27
CA LYS A 170 -37.07 -13.38 16.04
C LYS A 170 -37.87 -12.19 16.62
N GLY A 171 -39.13 -12.03 16.22
CA GLY A 171 -40.04 -10.99 16.72
C GLY A 171 -40.11 -9.73 15.86
N TYR A 172 -39.51 -9.71 14.67
CA TYR A 172 -39.67 -8.60 13.73
C TYR A 172 -41.03 -8.70 13.04
N THR A 173 -41.73 -7.57 12.95
CA THR A 173 -43.11 -7.53 12.43
C THR A 173 -43.27 -6.65 11.19
N ARG A 174 -42.32 -5.73 10.93
CA ARG A 174 -42.46 -4.69 9.92
C ARG A 174 -41.25 -4.63 9.01
N LEU A 175 -41.52 -4.47 7.72
CA LEU A 175 -40.54 -4.31 6.67
C LEU A 175 -40.94 -3.09 5.82
N GLN A 176 -39.96 -2.32 5.36
CA GLN A 176 -40.15 -1.23 4.41
C GLN A 176 -39.72 -1.72 3.02
N LEU A 177 -40.64 -1.70 2.06
CA LEU A 177 -40.40 -2.01 0.65
C LEU A 177 -40.68 -0.75 -0.18
N ASP A 178 -39.69 -0.28 -0.93
CA ASP A 178 -39.83 0.89 -1.82
C ASP A 178 -40.46 2.12 -1.12
N GLY A 179 -40.13 2.29 0.16
CA GLY A 179 -40.63 3.37 1.03
C GLY A 179 -41.97 3.09 1.75
N ALA A 180 -42.69 2.02 1.41
CA ALA A 180 -43.94 1.63 2.05
C ALA A 180 -43.73 0.60 3.17
N PHE A 181 -44.41 0.79 4.32
CA PHE A 181 -44.37 -0.18 5.42
C PHE A 181 -45.39 -1.30 5.19
N VAL A 182 -44.91 -2.55 5.22
CA VAL A 182 -45.71 -3.76 5.11
C VAL A 182 -45.45 -4.65 6.33
N ARG A 183 -46.48 -5.36 6.82
CA ARG A 183 -46.26 -6.37 7.87
C ARG A 183 -45.72 -7.65 7.25
N ILE A 184 -44.78 -8.29 7.94
CA ILE A 184 -44.15 -9.51 7.42
C ILE A 184 -45.15 -10.66 7.27
N GLU A 185 -46.10 -10.79 8.21
CA GLU A 185 -47.19 -11.77 8.16
C GLU A 185 -48.11 -11.54 6.95
N GLU A 186 -48.52 -10.29 6.68
CA GLU A 186 -49.34 -9.96 5.51
C GLU A 186 -48.63 -10.31 4.20
N LEU A 187 -47.30 -10.13 4.17
CA LEU A 187 -46.47 -10.46 3.02
C LEU A 187 -46.32 -11.98 2.81
N LEU A 188 -46.33 -12.76 3.90
CA LEU A 188 -46.30 -14.22 3.85
C LEU A 188 -47.67 -14.81 3.45
N ASP A 189 -48.76 -14.16 3.84
CA ASP A 189 -50.13 -14.59 3.56
C ASP A 189 -50.58 -14.23 2.13
N ASP A 190 -50.29 -13.01 1.65
CA ASP A 190 -50.63 -12.55 0.29
C ASP A 190 -49.40 -11.90 -0.39
N PRO A 191 -48.50 -12.71 -0.97
CA PRO A 191 -47.24 -12.22 -1.49
C PRO A 191 -47.42 -11.47 -2.82
N PRO A 192 -46.99 -10.19 -2.93
CA PRO A 192 -47.08 -9.42 -4.17
C PRO A 192 -46.12 -9.90 -5.27
N PHE A 193 -45.17 -10.78 -4.93
CA PHE A 193 -44.19 -11.40 -5.83
C PHE A 193 -43.72 -12.75 -5.28
N ASP A 194 -43.07 -13.58 -6.11
CA ASP A 194 -42.76 -14.99 -5.82
C ASP A 194 -41.70 -15.22 -4.73
N LEU A 195 -42.09 -15.28 -3.46
CA LEU A 195 -41.18 -15.45 -2.31
C LEU A 195 -40.36 -16.76 -2.29
N SER A 196 -40.62 -17.71 -3.20
CA SER A 196 -39.88 -18.98 -3.28
C SER A 196 -38.49 -18.81 -3.88
N LYS A 197 -38.22 -17.68 -4.53
CA LYS A 197 -36.97 -17.36 -5.18
C LYS A 197 -35.83 -17.06 -4.19
N PRO A 198 -34.57 -17.29 -4.60
CA PRO A 198 -33.40 -16.98 -3.78
C PRO A 198 -33.25 -15.47 -3.52
N LEU A 199 -32.70 -15.13 -2.36
CA LEU A 199 -32.51 -13.73 -1.89
C LEU A 199 -31.74 -12.83 -2.87
N ASN A 200 -30.88 -13.40 -3.73
CA ASN A 200 -30.09 -12.64 -4.70
C ASN A 200 -30.92 -12.00 -5.82
N GLU A 201 -32.05 -12.60 -6.21
CA GLU A 201 -32.97 -12.01 -7.18
C GLU A 201 -33.66 -10.76 -6.63
N TYR A 202 -33.64 -10.60 -5.30
CA TYR A 202 -34.21 -9.47 -4.57
C TYR A 202 -33.19 -8.43 -4.13
N ALA A 203 -31.91 -8.56 -4.53
CA ALA A 203 -30.88 -7.59 -4.20
C ALA A 203 -31.15 -6.17 -4.77
N ALA A 204 -32.03 -6.07 -5.78
CA ALA A 204 -32.44 -4.81 -6.38
C ALA A 204 -33.65 -4.15 -5.66
N LEU A 205 -34.35 -4.88 -4.78
CA LEU A 205 -35.44 -4.31 -3.97
C LEU A 205 -34.83 -3.50 -2.82
N ASP A 206 -35.33 -2.28 -2.58
CA ASP A 206 -34.99 -1.50 -1.40
C ASP A 206 -35.79 -2.00 -0.18
N ALA A 207 -35.44 -3.21 0.27
CA ALA A 207 -36.07 -3.90 1.38
C ALA A 207 -35.29 -3.68 2.68
N ARG A 208 -35.93 -3.03 3.65
CA ARG A 208 -35.33 -2.67 4.94
C ARG A 208 -36.18 -3.17 6.10
N ILE A 209 -35.58 -3.85 7.07
CA ILE A 209 -36.30 -4.36 8.25
C ILE A 209 -36.26 -3.29 9.34
N LEU A 210 -37.43 -2.95 9.89
CA LEU A 210 -37.53 -1.94 10.93
C LEU A 210 -37.16 -2.54 12.30
N ILE A 211 -36.13 -1.99 12.95
CA ILE A 211 -35.70 -2.40 14.29
C ILE A 211 -36.45 -1.62 15.36
N ASP A 212 -36.34 -0.28 15.36
CA ASP A 212 -37.02 0.57 16.35
C ASP A 212 -37.42 1.93 15.75
N ARG A 213 -38.39 2.57 16.41
CA ARG A 213 -38.87 3.92 16.13
C ARG A 213 -38.76 4.74 17.40
N LEU A 214 -37.95 5.79 17.34
CA LEU A 214 -37.56 6.60 18.48
C LEU A 214 -37.84 8.07 18.21
N VAL A 215 -37.99 8.84 19.27
CA VAL A 215 -38.07 10.30 19.21
C VAL A 215 -36.90 10.84 19.99
N VAL A 216 -36.16 11.79 19.41
CA VAL A 216 -35.03 12.43 20.08
C VAL A 216 -35.55 13.21 21.28
N LYS A 217 -35.21 12.76 22.48
CA LYS A 217 -35.38 13.46 23.74
C LYS A 217 -34.01 13.80 24.28
N LYS A 218 -33.72 15.08 24.45
CA LYS A 218 -32.42 15.53 24.99
C LYS A 218 -32.40 15.30 26.50
N ASP A 219 -31.23 14.96 27.02
CA ASP A 219 -30.97 14.74 28.46
C ASP A 219 -31.82 13.63 29.13
N ASP A 220 -32.42 12.73 28.35
CA ASP A 220 -33.15 11.55 28.83
C ASP A 220 -32.24 10.30 28.78
N PRO A 221 -31.66 9.86 29.90
CA PRO A 221 -30.73 8.72 29.93
C PRO A 221 -31.39 7.41 29.49
N ASP A 222 -32.69 7.24 29.73
CA ASP A 222 -33.43 6.04 29.35
C ASP A 222 -33.60 5.98 27.82
N ASN A 223 -33.86 7.13 27.19
CA ASN A 223 -33.92 7.23 25.73
C ASN A 223 -32.57 6.94 25.07
N ARG A 224 -31.47 7.46 25.66
CA ARG A 224 -30.10 7.18 25.19
C ARG A 224 -29.77 5.69 25.31
N GLN A 225 -30.11 5.06 26.43
CA GLN A 225 -29.88 3.63 26.63
C GLN A 225 -30.69 2.78 25.64
N ARG A 226 -31.98 3.08 25.45
CA ARG A 226 -32.83 2.39 24.47
C ARG A 226 -32.30 2.53 23.03
N LEU A 227 -31.82 3.71 22.66
CA LEU A 227 -31.22 3.95 21.36
C LEU A 227 -29.95 3.11 21.19
N ALA A 228 -29.06 3.10 22.19
CA ALA A 228 -27.84 2.31 22.18
C ALA A 228 -28.14 0.81 22.04
N ASP A 229 -29.11 0.29 22.81
CA ASP A 229 -29.54 -1.11 22.74
C ASP A 229 -30.09 -1.47 21.35
N SER A 230 -30.90 -0.58 20.77
CA SER A 230 -31.50 -0.78 19.44
C SER A 230 -30.45 -0.74 18.32
N VAL A 231 -29.45 0.15 18.41
CA VAL A 231 -28.32 0.19 17.49
C VAL A 231 -27.44 -1.05 17.64
N GLN A 232 -27.23 -1.53 18.87
CA GLN A 232 -26.49 -2.77 19.11
C GLN A 232 -27.22 -3.98 18.51
N THR A 233 -28.55 -4.07 18.65
CA THR A 233 -29.36 -5.10 17.99
C THR A 233 -29.23 -4.99 16.47
N ALA A 234 -29.32 -3.77 15.91
CA ALA A 234 -29.16 -3.56 14.47
C ALA A 234 -27.81 -4.07 13.97
N PHE A 235 -26.70 -3.67 14.61
CA PHE A 235 -25.36 -4.16 14.23
C PHE A 235 -25.18 -5.66 14.41
N TYR A 236 -25.78 -6.27 15.43
CA TYR A 236 -25.67 -7.71 15.64
C TYR A 236 -26.41 -8.50 14.55
N GLU A 237 -27.63 -8.09 14.22
CA GLU A 237 -28.52 -8.82 13.30
C GLU A 237 -28.12 -8.68 11.84
N SER A 238 -27.55 -7.54 11.45
CA SER A 238 -27.08 -7.27 10.08
C SER A 238 -25.59 -7.61 9.87
N GLU A 239 -24.93 -8.21 10.85
CA GLU A 239 -23.48 -8.44 10.86
C GLU A 239 -22.65 -7.14 10.68
N GLY A 240 -23.21 -6.00 11.07
CA GLY A 240 -22.46 -4.76 11.24
C GLY A 240 -23.05 -3.50 10.59
N GLU A 241 -24.19 -3.56 9.92
CA GLU A 241 -24.85 -2.42 9.25
C GLU A 241 -26.04 -1.87 10.04
N CYS A 242 -26.18 -0.56 10.08
CA CYS A 242 -27.33 0.12 10.65
C CYS A 242 -27.69 1.32 9.77
N LEU A 243 -28.95 1.37 9.34
CA LEU A 243 -29.50 2.46 8.55
C LEU A 243 -30.33 3.34 9.49
N VAL A 244 -29.95 4.61 9.61
CA VAL A 244 -30.67 5.59 10.41
C VAL A 244 -31.42 6.51 9.45
N GLU A 245 -32.74 6.48 9.51
CA GLU A 245 -33.58 7.40 8.77
C GLU A 245 -34.14 8.48 9.68
N ILE A 246 -33.88 9.74 9.31
CA ILE A 246 -34.41 10.91 9.97
C ILE A 246 -35.64 11.34 9.19
N LEU A 247 -36.79 11.35 9.87
CA LEU A 247 -38.05 11.81 9.29
C LEU A 247 -38.08 13.34 9.24
N SER A 248 -37.41 13.88 8.22
CA SER A 248 -37.48 15.27 7.77
C SER A 248 -38.22 15.35 6.43
N ASP A 249 -38.45 16.57 5.93
CA ASP A 249 -38.96 16.80 4.57
C ASP A 249 -37.83 17.43 3.73
N PRO A 250 -37.12 16.68 2.85
CA PRO A 250 -37.22 15.25 2.57
C PRO A 250 -36.55 14.35 3.64
N PRO A 251 -36.87 13.05 3.70
CA PRO A 251 -36.24 12.12 4.65
C PRO A 251 -34.75 11.93 4.33
N GLN A 252 -33.93 11.85 5.38
CA GLN A 252 -32.49 11.68 5.27
C GLN A 252 -32.08 10.32 5.82
N THR A 253 -31.54 9.45 4.97
CA THR A 253 -31.01 8.15 5.37
C THR A 253 -29.49 8.21 5.50
N HIS A 254 -28.96 7.74 6.63
CA HIS A 254 -27.53 7.61 6.89
C HIS A 254 -27.18 6.16 7.22
N THR A 255 -26.18 5.62 6.52
CA THR A 255 -25.69 4.26 6.74
C THR A 255 -24.48 4.27 7.67
N PHE A 256 -24.53 3.44 8.70
CA PHE A 256 -23.45 3.20 9.64
C PHE A 256 -23.00 1.75 9.51
N ASN A 257 -21.70 1.53 9.54
CA ASN A 257 -21.11 0.20 9.40
C ASN A 257 -19.97 0.01 10.40
N THR A 258 -19.97 -1.13 11.09
CA THR A 258 -18.92 -1.56 12.03
C THR A 258 -17.74 -2.24 11.33
N ARG A 259 -17.94 -2.70 10.09
CA ARG A 259 -16.91 -3.24 9.19
C ARG A 259 -16.15 -2.09 8.53
N PHE A 260 -14.88 -2.31 8.20
CA PHE A 260 -14.05 -1.29 7.54
C PHE A 260 -14.22 -1.37 6.01
N GLU A 261 -15.42 -1.05 5.56
CA GLU A 261 -15.83 -1.16 4.16
C GLU A 261 -16.61 0.07 3.69
N LEU A 262 -16.56 0.34 2.39
CA LEU A 262 -17.32 1.40 1.73
C LEU A 262 -17.44 1.09 0.23
N ASP A 263 -18.53 1.51 -0.40
CA ASP A 263 -18.79 1.31 -1.84
C ASP A 263 -18.69 -0.16 -2.30
N GLY A 264 -19.02 -1.11 -1.42
CA GLY A 264 -18.92 -2.55 -1.68
C GLY A 264 -17.48 -3.10 -1.67
N LEU A 265 -16.51 -2.32 -1.19
CA LEU A 265 -15.12 -2.73 -1.02
C LEU A 265 -14.77 -2.85 0.46
N GLU A 266 -14.17 -3.97 0.84
CA GLU A 266 -13.55 -4.15 2.16
C GLU A 266 -12.10 -3.62 2.14
N PHE A 267 -11.72 -2.86 3.16
CA PHE A 267 -10.40 -2.25 3.28
C PHE A 267 -9.61 -2.89 4.43
N PRO A 268 -8.27 -3.06 4.29
CA PRO A 268 -7.44 -3.42 5.42
C PRO A 268 -7.27 -2.23 6.38
N GLU A 269 -7.34 -2.50 7.67
CA GLU A 269 -7.10 -1.46 8.69
C GLU A 269 -5.64 -0.95 8.63
N PRO A 270 -5.43 0.38 8.67
CA PRO A 270 -4.09 0.96 8.68
C PRO A 270 -3.28 0.47 9.87
N ASN A 271 -2.21 -0.28 9.59
CA ASN A 271 -1.24 -0.70 10.58
C ASN A 271 0.18 -0.54 10.01
N PRO A 272 1.24 -0.51 10.84
CA PRO A 272 2.59 -0.28 10.33
C PRO A 272 3.08 -1.36 9.35
N GLN A 273 2.48 -2.56 9.35
CA GLN A 273 2.85 -3.64 8.42
C GLN A 273 2.24 -3.42 7.03
N LEU A 274 1.07 -2.77 6.93
CA LEU A 274 0.44 -2.40 5.65
C LEU A 274 1.37 -1.53 4.80
N PHE A 275 2.16 -0.68 5.46
CA PHE A 275 3.13 0.20 4.85
C PHE A 275 4.55 -0.40 4.82
N ASN A 276 4.71 -1.70 5.07
CA ASN A 276 6.02 -2.34 5.03
C ASN A 276 6.21 -3.14 3.74
N PHE A 277 6.94 -2.60 2.77
CA PHE A 277 7.25 -3.32 1.53
C PHE A 277 8.21 -4.51 1.72
N ASN A 278 8.83 -4.68 2.90
CA ASN A 278 9.62 -5.88 3.21
C ASN A 278 8.78 -7.02 3.77
N ASN A 279 7.53 -6.76 4.13
CA ASN A 279 6.58 -7.75 4.65
C ASN A 279 5.55 -8.08 3.54
N PRO A 280 5.28 -9.37 3.24
CA PRO A 280 4.26 -9.77 2.28
C PRO A 280 2.88 -9.12 2.49
N TYR A 281 2.53 -8.78 3.73
CA TYR A 281 1.25 -8.14 4.06
C TYR A 281 1.08 -6.75 3.40
N GLY A 282 2.14 -5.95 3.34
CA GLY A 282 2.13 -4.59 2.77
C GLY A 282 2.79 -4.48 1.40
N ALA A 283 3.63 -5.45 1.02
CA ALA A 283 4.33 -5.47 -0.25
C ALA A 283 3.37 -5.62 -1.45
N CYS A 284 3.73 -5.03 -2.58
CA CYS A 284 3.03 -5.25 -3.84
C CYS A 284 3.09 -6.74 -4.21
N PRO A 285 1.95 -7.41 -4.49
CA PRO A 285 1.94 -8.85 -4.74
C PRO A 285 2.70 -9.23 -6.02
N LYS A 286 2.77 -8.34 -7.02
CA LYS A 286 3.46 -8.61 -8.29
C LYS A 286 4.97 -8.46 -8.25
N CYS A 287 5.51 -7.54 -7.45
CA CYS A 287 6.96 -7.34 -7.36
C CYS A 287 7.55 -7.69 -6.00
N GLU A 288 6.75 -8.18 -5.05
CA GLU A 288 7.17 -8.57 -3.70
C GLU A 288 8.03 -7.50 -3.01
N GLY A 289 7.69 -6.23 -3.21
CA GLY A 289 8.40 -5.09 -2.62
C GLY A 289 9.70 -4.66 -3.32
N PHE A 290 10.09 -5.30 -4.43
CA PHE A 290 11.31 -4.96 -5.17
C PHE A 290 11.19 -3.72 -6.06
N ALA A 291 9.99 -3.15 -6.23
CA ALA A 291 9.65 -2.07 -7.18
C ALA A 291 9.79 -2.45 -8.66
N GLN A 292 10.63 -3.44 -8.97
CA GLN A 292 10.96 -3.85 -10.32
C GLN A 292 10.62 -5.32 -10.53
N ILE A 293 10.26 -5.66 -11.77
CA ILE A 293 10.06 -7.03 -12.23
C ILE A 293 10.95 -7.30 -13.43
N MET A 294 11.16 -8.57 -13.75
CA MET A 294 11.75 -8.92 -15.04
C MET A 294 10.69 -8.75 -16.13
N GLY A 295 10.93 -7.82 -17.05
CA GLY A 295 10.01 -7.51 -18.14
C GLY A 295 10.74 -6.92 -19.33
N ILE A 296 9.98 -6.38 -20.29
CA ILE A 296 10.53 -5.66 -21.45
C ILE A 296 11.00 -4.28 -21.01
N SER A 297 12.31 -4.02 -21.08
CA SER A 297 12.92 -2.76 -20.67
C SER A 297 12.66 -1.65 -21.68
N GLU A 298 11.97 -0.60 -21.25
CA GLU A 298 11.74 0.61 -22.04
C GLU A 298 13.06 1.22 -22.54
N GLU A 299 14.07 1.33 -21.67
CA GLU A 299 15.40 1.85 -22.04
C GLU A 299 16.09 1.01 -23.13
N LYS A 300 15.83 -0.29 -23.16
CA LYS A 300 16.40 -1.16 -24.19
C LYS A 300 15.61 -1.11 -25.49
N VAL A 301 14.29 -0.94 -25.40
CA VAL A 301 13.41 -0.81 -26.57
C VAL A 301 13.55 0.56 -27.21
N ILE A 302 13.80 1.60 -26.42
CA ILE A 302 13.94 2.99 -26.84
C ILE A 302 15.27 3.54 -26.29
N PRO A 303 16.41 3.19 -26.92
CA PRO A 303 17.73 3.59 -26.42
C PRO A 303 18.00 5.09 -26.54
N ASP A 304 17.41 5.76 -27.53
CA ASP A 304 17.52 7.21 -27.71
C ASP A 304 16.12 7.85 -27.73
N PRO A 305 15.66 8.41 -26.60
CA PRO A 305 14.37 9.08 -26.50
C PRO A 305 14.22 10.36 -27.34
N ARG A 306 15.32 10.86 -27.93
CA ARG A 306 15.29 12.07 -28.79
C ARG A 306 14.84 11.77 -30.20
N LEU A 307 14.84 10.50 -30.61
CA LEU A 307 14.33 10.10 -31.90
C LEU A 307 12.80 10.01 -31.85
N SER A 308 12.17 10.32 -32.98
CA SER A 308 10.76 10.07 -33.19
C SER A 308 10.49 8.61 -33.61
N VAL A 309 9.22 8.19 -33.56
CA VAL A 309 8.86 6.82 -34.00
C VAL A 309 9.21 6.63 -35.48
N PHE A 310 8.97 7.65 -36.30
CA PHE A 310 9.33 7.67 -37.72
C PHE A 310 10.83 7.51 -37.96
N GLU A 311 11.67 8.12 -37.12
CA GLU A 311 13.14 8.01 -37.19
C GLU A 311 13.69 6.69 -36.61
N GLY A 312 12.81 5.79 -36.18
CA GLY A 312 13.19 4.49 -35.64
C GLY A 312 13.62 4.55 -34.18
N ALA A 313 12.92 5.31 -33.34
CA ALA A 313 13.08 5.27 -31.88
C ALA A 313 12.92 3.85 -31.29
N VAL A 314 12.03 3.03 -31.88
CA VAL A 314 11.75 1.66 -31.43
C VAL A 314 12.78 0.69 -32.01
N ALA A 315 13.78 0.33 -31.20
CA ALA A 315 14.93 -0.48 -31.62
C ALA A 315 14.54 -1.89 -32.09
N CYS A 316 13.49 -2.49 -31.50
CA CYS A 316 13.06 -3.85 -31.85
C CYS A 316 12.37 -3.96 -33.21
N TRP A 317 11.95 -2.83 -33.80
CA TRP A 317 11.35 -2.76 -35.13
C TRP A 317 12.36 -2.42 -36.23
N LYS A 318 13.66 -2.37 -35.93
CA LYS A 318 14.69 -2.15 -36.95
C LYS A 318 15.00 -3.42 -37.76
N GLY A 319 15.41 -3.21 -39.01
CA GLY A 319 15.87 -4.27 -39.93
C GLY A 319 14.76 -4.85 -40.82
N GLU A 320 15.14 -5.61 -41.83
CA GLU A 320 14.24 -6.05 -42.91
C GLU A 320 13.04 -6.89 -42.44
N LYS A 321 13.24 -7.75 -41.43
CA LYS A 321 12.21 -8.67 -40.94
C LYS A 321 11.17 -8.00 -40.05
N TYR A 322 11.62 -7.09 -39.18
CA TYR A 322 10.77 -6.46 -38.16
C TYR A 322 10.35 -5.03 -38.51
N GLY A 323 10.97 -4.42 -39.52
CA GLY A 323 10.60 -3.12 -40.10
C GLY A 323 9.13 -3.01 -40.49
N ARG A 324 8.53 -4.12 -40.94
CA ARG A 324 7.10 -4.21 -41.25
C ARG A 324 6.18 -3.75 -40.11
N TRP A 325 6.61 -3.87 -38.85
CA TRP A 325 5.85 -3.40 -37.68
C TRP A 325 5.86 -1.88 -37.57
N LEU A 326 7.00 -1.26 -37.87
CA LEU A 326 7.09 0.19 -37.96
C LEU A 326 6.23 0.70 -39.12
N ASP A 327 6.31 0.06 -40.29
CA ASP A 327 5.51 0.44 -41.46
C ASP A 327 4.00 0.33 -41.19
N ASP A 328 3.55 -0.77 -40.60
CA ASP A 328 2.15 -0.97 -40.21
C ASP A 328 1.68 0.07 -39.17
N PHE A 329 2.53 0.36 -38.17
CA PHE A 329 2.23 1.37 -37.16
C PHE A 329 2.09 2.76 -37.79
N LEU A 330 3.03 3.17 -38.65
CA LEU A 330 3.00 4.47 -39.34
C LEU A 330 1.80 4.59 -40.28
N ALA A 331 1.45 3.51 -40.99
CA ALA A 331 0.30 3.49 -41.88
C ALA A 331 -1.04 3.72 -41.15
N LYS A 332 -1.15 3.32 -39.87
CA LYS A 332 -2.38 3.42 -39.08
C LYS A 332 -2.37 4.55 -38.05
N ALA A 333 -1.20 5.07 -37.67
CA ALA A 333 -1.04 6.07 -36.62
C ALA A 333 -1.90 7.33 -36.83
N HIS A 334 -2.10 7.75 -38.09
CA HIS A 334 -2.92 8.92 -38.43
C HIS A 334 -4.40 8.76 -38.03
N ARG A 335 -4.93 7.54 -37.94
CA ARG A 335 -6.33 7.28 -37.52
C ARG A 335 -6.55 7.53 -36.02
N TYR A 336 -5.47 7.63 -35.26
CA TYR A 336 -5.47 7.76 -33.81
C TYR A 336 -4.76 9.05 -33.35
N ASP A 337 -4.55 10.01 -34.26
CA ASP A 337 -3.89 11.29 -34.02
C ASP A 337 -2.52 11.18 -33.32
N PHE A 338 -1.77 10.10 -33.59
CA PHE A 338 -0.47 9.89 -32.95
C PHE A 338 0.65 10.68 -33.67
N PRO A 339 1.43 11.52 -32.97
CA PRO A 339 2.46 12.37 -33.59
C PRO A 339 3.75 11.59 -33.90
N VAL A 340 3.80 10.96 -35.08
CA VAL A 340 4.91 10.07 -35.50
C VAL A 340 6.29 10.73 -35.60
N HIS A 341 6.35 12.05 -35.82
CA HIS A 341 7.59 12.83 -35.94
C HIS A 341 8.03 13.52 -34.65
N ARG A 342 7.22 13.46 -33.58
CA ARG A 342 7.60 14.04 -32.29
C ARG A 342 8.61 13.10 -31.60
N PRO A 343 9.71 13.62 -31.03
CA PRO A 343 10.63 12.84 -30.20
C PRO A 343 9.91 12.06 -29.11
N TYR A 344 10.34 10.83 -28.83
CA TYR A 344 9.71 9.98 -27.80
C TYR A 344 9.66 10.65 -26.41
N ALA A 345 10.70 11.41 -26.06
CA ALA A 345 10.79 12.15 -24.80
C ALA A 345 9.69 13.21 -24.62
N GLU A 346 9.16 13.73 -25.73
CA GLU A 346 8.14 14.79 -25.74
C GLU A 346 6.71 14.22 -25.88
N LEU A 347 6.56 12.90 -26.00
CA LEU A 347 5.26 12.26 -26.00
C LEU A 347 4.62 12.31 -24.61
N SER A 348 3.33 12.61 -24.58
CA SER A 348 2.49 12.47 -23.39
C SER A 348 2.37 11.02 -22.94
N GLU A 349 2.05 10.79 -21.68
CA GLU A 349 1.83 9.43 -21.14
C GLU A 349 0.70 8.67 -21.86
N ALA A 350 -0.29 9.38 -22.41
CA ALA A 350 -1.35 8.80 -23.23
C ALA A 350 -0.81 8.34 -24.59
N GLU A 351 0.00 9.17 -25.26
CA GLU A 351 0.65 8.82 -26.53
C GLU A 351 1.64 7.66 -26.34
N LYS A 352 2.49 7.70 -25.30
CA LYS A 352 3.39 6.58 -24.98
C LYS A 352 2.60 5.30 -24.74
N ARG A 353 1.49 5.36 -24.00
CA ARG A 353 0.63 4.19 -23.77
C ARG A 353 0.03 3.66 -25.08
N LEU A 354 -0.33 4.53 -26.01
CA LEU A 354 -0.83 4.14 -27.33
C LEU A 354 0.25 3.43 -28.14
N LEU A 355 1.50 3.91 -28.13
CA LEU A 355 2.64 3.25 -28.79
C LEU A 355 2.92 1.85 -28.19
N TRP A 356 2.89 1.75 -26.85
CA TRP A 356 3.18 0.49 -26.17
C TRP A 356 2.06 -0.53 -26.29
N LYS A 357 0.82 -0.16 -25.93
CA LYS A 357 -0.32 -1.09 -25.89
C LYS A 357 -1.03 -1.27 -27.23
N GLY A 358 -0.98 -0.27 -28.10
CA GLY A 358 -1.86 -0.19 -29.26
C GLY A 358 -3.30 0.16 -28.90
N LYS A 359 -4.16 0.26 -29.91
CA LYS A 359 -5.62 0.47 -29.79
C LYS A 359 -6.31 -0.01 -31.06
N GLY A 360 -7.33 -0.86 -30.94
CA GLY A 360 -8.09 -1.34 -32.10
C GLY A 360 -7.21 -2.12 -33.08
N ASP A 361 -7.05 -1.61 -34.31
CA ASP A 361 -6.22 -2.20 -35.36
C ASP A 361 -4.76 -1.70 -35.34
N LEU A 362 -4.42 -0.74 -34.46
CA LEU A 362 -3.06 -0.26 -34.24
C LEU A 362 -2.33 -1.18 -33.26
N TYR A 363 -1.39 -1.98 -33.78
CA TYR A 363 -0.59 -2.89 -32.98
C TYR A 363 0.60 -2.19 -32.32
N GLY A 364 0.72 -2.32 -31.00
CA GLY A 364 1.79 -1.69 -30.23
C GLY A 364 3.01 -2.58 -30.04
N ILE A 365 3.99 -2.04 -29.30
CA ILE A 365 5.21 -2.74 -28.89
C ILE A 365 4.88 -4.01 -28.06
N ASP A 366 3.87 -3.96 -27.20
CA ASP A 366 3.43 -5.10 -26.39
C ASP A 366 2.91 -6.24 -27.27
N THR A 367 2.21 -5.92 -28.37
CA THR A 367 1.72 -6.91 -29.33
C THR A 367 2.89 -7.61 -30.04
N PHE A 368 3.92 -6.86 -30.40
CA PHE A 368 5.14 -7.43 -30.98
C PHE A 368 5.81 -8.44 -30.04
N PHE A 369 5.97 -8.09 -28.76
CA PHE A 369 6.56 -9.00 -27.78
C PHE A 369 5.65 -10.18 -27.44
N ALA A 370 4.34 -10.00 -27.42
CA ALA A 370 3.38 -11.10 -27.27
C ALA A 370 3.52 -12.14 -28.39
N GLU A 371 3.64 -11.71 -29.66
CA GLU A 371 3.83 -12.65 -30.79
C GLU A 371 5.18 -13.39 -30.69
N LEU A 372 6.23 -12.72 -30.19
CA LEU A 372 7.51 -13.38 -29.93
C LEU A 372 7.40 -14.41 -28.79
N GLU A 373 6.64 -14.10 -27.74
CA GLU A 373 6.41 -14.94 -26.57
C GLU A 373 5.62 -16.22 -26.91
N GLU A 374 4.60 -16.13 -27.76
CA GLU A 374 3.86 -17.31 -28.26
C GLU A 374 4.76 -18.30 -29.00
N LYS A 375 5.80 -17.79 -29.69
CA LYS A 375 6.73 -18.58 -30.51
C LYS A 375 8.10 -18.75 -29.82
N VAL A 376 8.14 -18.77 -28.48
CA VAL A 376 9.37 -18.91 -27.67
C VAL A 376 10.15 -20.20 -27.93
N TYR A 377 9.51 -21.24 -28.46
CA TYR A 377 10.21 -22.46 -28.88
C TYR A 377 11.27 -22.19 -29.98
N LYS A 378 11.14 -21.09 -30.75
CA LYS A 378 12.14 -20.67 -31.74
C LYS A 378 13.30 -19.94 -31.05
N ILE A 379 14.51 -20.46 -31.22
CA ILE A 379 15.75 -19.89 -30.64
C ILE A 379 15.90 -18.39 -30.96
N GLN A 380 15.61 -17.98 -32.20
CA GLN A 380 15.68 -16.58 -32.63
C GLN A 380 14.81 -15.66 -31.77
N ASN A 381 13.59 -16.10 -31.41
CA ASN A 381 12.67 -15.34 -30.58
C ASN A 381 13.17 -15.26 -29.13
N ARG A 382 13.78 -16.33 -28.60
CA ARG A 382 14.41 -16.31 -27.26
C ARG A 382 15.55 -15.30 -27.18
N VAL A 383 16.40 -15.26 -28.20
CA VAL A 383 17.52 -14.29 -28.28
C VAL A 383 16.99 -12.87 -28.39
N MET A 384 15.94 -12.65 -29.21
CA MET A 384 15.30 -11.35 -29.35
C MET A 384 14.69 -10.87 -28.02
N LEU A 385 13.91 -11.72 -27.34
CA LEU A 385 13.33 -11.41 -26.03
C LEU A 385 14.41 -11.14 -24.98
N ALA A 386 15.45 -11.97 -24.92
CA ALA A 386 16.55 -11.79 -23.97
C ALA A 386 17.29 -10.45 -24.16
N ARG A 387 17.43 -10.00 -25.42
CA ARG A 387 18.06 -8.70 -25.74
C ARG A 387 17.33 -7.54 -25.07
N TYR A 388 16.00 -7.52 -25.13
CA TYR A 388 15.16 -6.42 -24.63
C TYR A 388 14.62 -6.63 -23.21
N ARG A 389 14.76 -7.83 -22.64
CA ARG A 389 14.40 -8.08 -21.24
C ARG A 389 15.37 -7.40 -20.27
N GLY A 390 14.83 -6.82 -19.20
CA GLY A 390 15.59 -6.17 -18.14
C GLY A 390 14.73 -5.99 -16.89
N ARG A 391 15.30 -5.34 -15.88
CA ARG A 391 14.53 -4.90 -14.71
C ARG A 391 13.69 -3.69 -15.11
N THR A 392 12.38 -3.83 -15.05
CA THR A 392 11.42 -2.77 -15.39
C THR A 392 10.66 -2.37 -14.15
N THR A 393 10.21 -1.12 -14.12
CA THR A 393 9.29 -0.66 -13.08
C THR A 393 8.05 -1.52 -13.07
N CYS A 394 7.67 -2.01 -11.89
CA CYS A 394 6.47 -2.82 -11.73
C CYS A 394 5.24 -2.02 -12.18
N PRO A 395 4.42 -2.53 -13.11
CA PRO A 395 3.28 -1.79 -13.65
C PRO A 395 2.13 -1.64 -12.65
N GLU A 396 2.10 -2.49 -11.61
CA GLU A 396 1.03 -2.50 -10.61
C GLU A 396 1.25 -1.43 -9.53
N CYS A 397 2.39 -1.46 -8.84
CA CYS A 397 2.73 -0.44 -7.84
C CYS A 397 3.41 0.80 -8.43
N LYS A 398 3.73 0.81 -9.74
CA LYS A 398 4.46 1.90 -10.43
C LYS A 398 5.75 2.31 -9.72
N GLY A 399 6.45 1.33 -9.15
CA GLY A 399 7.67 1.53 -8.38
C GLY A 399 7.47 1.86 -6.89
N GLY A 400 6.22 2.04 -6.43
CA GLY A 400 5.88 2.36 -5.04
C GLY A 400 6.07 1.22 -4.03
N ARG A 401 6.34 -0.01 -4.49
CA ARG A 401 6.66 -1.23 -3.69
C ARG A 401 5.53 -1.76 -2.80
N LEU A 402 4.51 -0.97 -2.51
CA LEU A 402 3.38 -1.35 -1.67
C LEU A 402 2.21 -1.89 -2.49
N ARG A 403 1.35 -2.64 -1.82
CA ARG A 403 0.05 -3.05 -2.36
C ARG A 403 -0.87 -1.86 -2.55
N LYS A 404 -1.87 -2.02 -3.43
CA LYS A 404 -2.78 -0.95 -3.84
C LYS A 404 -3.55 -0.37 -2.66
N GLU A 405 -3.94 -1.19 -1.71
CA GLU A 405 -4.73 -0.82 -0.54
C GLU A 405 -4.00 0.14 0.39
N ALA A 406 -2.67 0.02 0.49
CA ALA A 406 -1.86 0.97 1.25
C ALA A 406 -1.91 2.40 0.64
N THR A 407 -2.17 2.52 -0.67
CA THR A 407 -2.26 3.81 -1.36
C THR A 407 -3.58 4.54 -1.11
N TYR A 408 -4.57 3.85 -0.55
CA TYR A 408 -5.85 4.46 -0.16
C TYR A 408 -5.73 5.25 1.15
N VAL A 409 -4.67 5.01 1.92
CA VAL A 409 -4.43 5.73 3.18
C VAL A 409 -3.65 7.01 2.92
N ARG A 410 -4.23 8.15 3.28
CA ARG A 410 -3.67 9.49 3.03
C ARG A 410 -3.41 10.25 4.34
N VAL A 411 -2.38 11.09 4.32
CA VAL A 411 -2.03 12.01 5.42
C VAL A 411 -1.83 13.40 4.81
N GLY A 412 -2.59 14.39 5.26
CA GLY A 412 -2.37 15.79 4.88
C GLY A 412 -2.85 16.21 3.48
N GLY A 413 -3.81 15.49 2.89
CA GLY A 413 -4.31 15.76 1.54
C GLY A 413 -3.82 14.73 0.57
#